data_AF-A0A936IN12-F1
#
_entry.id   AF-A0A936IN12-F1
#
_cell.length_a   1.000
_cell.length_b   1.000
_cell.length_c   1.000
_cell.angle_alpha   90.00
_cell.angle_beta   90.00
_cell.angle_gamma   90.00
#
_symmetry.space_group_name_H-M   'P 1'
#
loop_
_entity.id
_entity.type
_entity.pdbx_description
1 polymer ?
#
loop_
_entity_poly.entity_id
_entity_poly.type
_entity_poly.pdbx_seq_one_letter_code
_entity_poly.pdbx_strand_id
1 'polypeptide(L)'
;MTEALVQQIAKQVDEKKLVVWYDPEQAYSRVAAQMSISKTTVARYNGSFLRLRKEVDQLLDGNEAPRLVVYVPMERTDTASALIELDCAGVIMQPRQQPPACNTRLSVVGRNALRPILGDDQVAEIERQVEAGKLSLADLDSLADKGKDISAGLLTLIFGSANPQDVALAFLGSGEADEEIRNKEAQKELVTPAKLISDIEFPTPKSSPIGVSGWGGTFFSRICFCR
;
A
#
# COMPACT_ATOMS: atom_id res chain seq x y z
N MET A 1 4.67 -1.24 6.93
CA MET A 1 4.88 -1.51 5.48
C MET A 1 6.22 -1.05 4.97
N THR A 2 6.57 0.23 5.17
CA THR A 2 7.87 0.80 4.76
C THR A 2 9.05 -0.03 5.28
N GLU A 3 8.97 -0.52 6.52
CA GLU A 3 9.97 -1.41 7.11
C GLU A 3 10.07 -2.76 6.38
N ALA A 4 8.95 -3.38 6.01
CA ALA A 4 8.95 -4.66 5.31
C ALA A 4 9.60 -4.56 3.92
N LEU A 5 9.37 -3.45 3.21
CA LEU A 5 10.07 -3.16 1.95
C LEU A 5 11.59 -3.02 2.17
N VAL A 6 12.00 -2.24 3.18
CA VAL A 6 13.43 -2.06 3.49
C VAL A 6 14.08 -3.39 3.88
N GLN A 7 13.39 -4.24 4.64
CA GLN A 7 13.86 -5.59 4.98
C GLN A 7 13.97 -6.48 3.74
N GLN A 8 13.01 -6.41 2.81
CA GLN A 8 13.07 -7.14 1.54
C GLN A 8 14.28 -6.70 0.70
N ILE A 9 14.51 -5.39 0.57
CA ILE A 9 15.68 -4.84 -0.14
C ILE A 9 16.97 -5.26 0.57
N ALA A 10 17.03 -5.16 1.90
CA ALA A 10 18.21 -5.56 2.68
C ALA A 10 18.57 -7.03 2.45
N LYS A 11 17.57 -7.92 2.39
CA LYS A 11 17.78 -9.33 2.06
C LYS A 11 18.35 -9.52 0.65
N GLN A 12 17.85 -8.79 -0.34
CA GLN A 12 18.40 -8.83 -1.70
C GLN A 12 19.85 -8.31 -1.74
N VAL A 13 20.16 -7.25 -1.00
CA VAL A 13 21.54 -6.75 -0.86
C VAL A 13 22.44 -7.77 -0.17
N ASP A 14 21.95 -8.51 0.83
CA ASP A 14 22.75 -9.53 1.51
C ASP A 14 23.11 -10.69 0.59
N GLU A 15 22.15 -11.14 -0.22
CA GLU A 15 22.29 -12.26 -1.15
C GLU A 15 23.07 -11.89 -2.43
N LYS A 16 22.82 -10.70 -3.00
CA LYS A 16 23.31 -10.30 -4.33
C LYS A 16 24.30 -9.15 -4.33
N LYS A 17 24.49 -8.46 -3.19
CA LYS A 17 25.35 -7.28 -2.99
C LYS A 17 24.93 -6.02 -3.77
N LEU A 18 24.50 -6.15 -5.02
CA LEU A 18 24.07 -5.04 -5.86
C LEU A 18 22.59 -5.19 -6.23
N VAL A 19 21.80 -4.16 -5.90
CA VAL A 19 20.36 -4.08 -6.20
C VAL A 19 20.09 -2.83 -7.01
N VAL A 20 19.45 -2.98 -8.16
CA VAL A 20 18.94 -1.86 -8.97
C VAL A 20 17.42 -1.83 -8.81
N TRP A 21 16.92 -0.76 -8.22
CA TRP A 21 15.51 -0.59 -7.89
C TRP A 21 14.86 0.48 -8.76
N TYR A 22 13.93 0.06 -9.61
CA TYR A 22 13.10 0.93 -10.43
C TYR A 22 11.72 1.14 -9.79
N ASP A 23 11.30 2.39 -9.70
CA ASP A 23 10.01 2.82 -9.11
C ASP A 23 9.32 3.83 -10.04
N PRO A 24 8.70 3.36 -11.14
CA PRO A 24 8.05 4.24 -12.12
C PRO A 24 6.87 5.02 -11.54
N GLU A 25 6.18 4.44 -10.54
CA GLU A 25 5.04 5.06 -9.86
C GLU A 25 5.48 6.08 -8.79
N GLN A 26 6.78 6.15 -8.49
CA GLN A 26 7.38 7.00 -7.45
C GLN A 26 6.74 6.83 -6.05
N ALA A 27 6.07 5.70 -5.84
CA ALA A 27 5.34 5.39 -4.62
C ALA A 27 6.25 5.33 -3.39
N TYR A 28 7.56 5.10 -3.61
CA TYR A 28 8.54 4.90 -2.55
C TYR A 28 9.67 5.94 -2.56
N SER A 29 9.52 7.03 -3.30
CA SER A 29 10.50 8.12 -3.38
C SER A 29 10.94 8.64 -2.00
N ARG A 30 9.98 8.81 -1.07
CA ARG A 30 10.24 9.20 0.32
C ARG A 30 10.98 8.10 1.10
N VAL A 31 10.63 6.84 0.90
CA VAL A 31 11.28 5.69 1.53
C VAL A 31 12.73 5.60 1.06
N ALA A 32 12.97 5.67 -0.25
CA ALA A 32 14.30 5.66 -0.84
C ALA A 32 15.17 6.82 -0.30
N ALA A 33 14.57 7.97 -0.01
CA ALA A 33 15.28 9.12 0.55
C ALA A 33 15.66 8.99 2.03
N GLN A 34 14.87 8.25 2.81
CA GLN A 34 15.05 8.11 4.26
C GLN A 34 15.69 6.78 4.66
N MET A 35 15.69 5.79 3.78
CA MET A 35 16.21 4.46 4.08
C MET A 35 17.73 4.47 4.27
N SER A 36 18.17 3.81 5.33
CA SER A 36 19.57 3.51 5.59
C SER A 36 19.71 2.04 5.94
N ILE A 37 20.51 1.31 5.17
CA ILE A 37 20.80 -0.10 5.41
C ILE A 37 22.23 -0.20 5.94
N SER A 38 22.44 -0.89 7.06
CA SER A 38 23.74 -1.05 7.70
C SER A 38 24.79 -1.56 6.72
N LYS A 39 25.92 -0.84 6.57
CA LYS A 39 27.04 -1.18 5.66
C LYS A 39 26.63 -1.32 4.18
N THR A 40 25.64 -0.54 3.73
CA THR A 40 25.18 -0.50 2.34
C THR A 40 25.08 0.94 1.87
N THR A 41 25.62 1.24 0.70
CA THR A 41 25.47 2.56 0.08
C THR A 41 24.18 2.61 -0.70
N VAL A 42 23.41 3.70 -0.55
CA VAL A 42 22.18 3.95 -1.32
C VAL A 42 22.45 5.10 -2.27
N ALA A 43 22.63 4.78 -3.55
CA ALA A 43 22.78 5.76 -4.62
C ALA A 43 21.39 6.03 -5.24
N ARG A 44 21.08 7.30 -5.47
CA ARG A 44 19.77 7.72 -5.98
C ARG A 44 19.93 8.53 -7.25
N TYR A 45 19.12 8.24 -8.24
CA TYR A 45 19.01 9.10 -9.41
C TYR A 45 18.51 10.49 -9.02
N ASN A 46 19.30 11.51 -9.34
CA ASN A 46 18.99 12.92 -9.10
C ASN A 46 19.14 13.73 -10.40
N GLY A 47 18.50 13.28 -11.48
CA GLY A 47 18.46 13.99 -12.77
C GLY A 47 19.65 13.78 -13.70
N SER A 48 20.65 12.95 -13.34
CA SER A 48 21.78 12.63 -14.22
C SER A 48 22.32 11.22 -13.98
N PHE A 49 22.26 10.38 -15.02
CA PHE A 49 22.86 9.04 -14.99
C PHE A 49 24.39 9.08 -14.97
N LEU A 50 25.02 10.09 -15.58
CA LEU A 50 26.49 10.23 -15.54
C LEU A 50 26.99 10.50 -14.12
N ARG A 51 26.27 11.33 -13.37
CA ARG A 51 26.58 11.58 -11.95
C ARG A 51 26.39 10.31 -11.13
N LEU A 52 25.26 9.62 -11.33
CA LEU A 52 24.96 8.37 -10.64
C LEU A 52 26.03 7.30 -10.91
N ARG A 53 26.43 7.11 -12.17
CA ARG A 53 27.50 6.18 -12.55
C ARG A 53 28.81 6.55 -11.88
N LYS A 54 29.21 7.82 -11.91
CA LYS A 54 30.44 8.26 -11.25
C LYS A 54 30.45 7.98 -9.75
N GLU A 55 29.32 8.16 -9.07
CA GLU A 55 29.18 7.84 -7.64
C GLU A 55 29.27 6.32 -7.39
N VAL A 56 28.72 5.51 -8.30
CA VAL A 56 28.74 4.05 -8.22
C VAL A 56 30.11 3.46 -8.59
N ASP A 57 30.78 3.98 -9.62
CA ASP A 57 32.08 3.51 -10.11
C ASP A 57 33.13 3.60 -8.99
N GLN A 58 33.14 4.68 -8.21
CA GLN A 58 34.02 4.83 -7.04
C GLN A 58 33.85 3.74 -5.99
N LEU A 59 32.66 3.13 -5.91
CA LEU A 59 32.37 2.04 -4.97
C LEU A 59 32.77 0.68 -5.55
N LEU A 60 32.80 0.56 -6.88
CA LEU A 60 33.17 -0.64 -7.61
C LEU A 60 34.69 -0.80 -7.79
N ASP A 61 35.47 0.26 -7.59
CA ASP A 61 36.94 0.26 -7.67
C ASP A 61 37.63 -0.56 -6.54
N GLY A 62 36.85 -1.08 -5.57
CA GLY A 62 37.34 -1.91 -4.47
C GLY A 62 37.51 -3.39 -4.84
N ASN A 63 38.35 -4.11 -4.07
CA ASN A 63 38.61 -5.55 -4.29
C ASN A 63 37.45 -6.48 -3.83
N GLU A 64 36.40 -5.92 -3.21
CA GLU A 64 35.21 -6.63 -2.74
C GLU A 64 33.95 -6.03 -3.40
N ALA A 65 32.98 -6.88 -3.74
CA ALA A 65 31.70 -6.44 -4.31
C ALA A 65 30.97 -5.52 -3.32
N PRO A 66 30.77 -4.22 -3.64
CA PRO A 66 30.16 -3.28 -2.72
C PRO A 66 28.70 -3.62 -2.48
N ARG A 67 28.24 -3.45 -1.24
CA ARG A 67 26.81 -3.51 -0.91
C ARG A 67 26.17 -2.21 -1.34
N LEU A 68 25.45 -2.24 -2.46
CA LEU A 68 24.94 -1.07 -3.16
C LEU A 68 23.46 -1.25 -3.53
N VAL A 69 22.67 -0.23 -3.26
CA VAL A 69 21.30 -0.08 -3.79
C VAL A 69 21.25 1.15 -4.67
N VAL A 70 20.79 0.99 -5.90
CA VAL A 70 20.61 2.08 -6.87
C VAL A 70 19.12 2.31 -7.08
N TYR A 71 18.60 3.45 -6.62
CA TYR A 71 17.19 3.82 -6.79
C TYR A 71 16.99 4.73 -8.00
N VAL A 72 16.03 4.37 -8.86
CA VAL A 72 15.67 5.11 -10.06
C VAL A 72 14.14 5.32 -10.09
N PRO A 73 13.64 6.57 -10.00
CA PRO A 73 12.21 6.89 -10.01
C PRO A 73 11.64 6.90 -11.44
N MET A 74 11.98 5.89 -12.24
CA MET A 74 11.64 5.77 -13.67
C MET A 74 11.47 4.31 -14.05
N GLU A 75 10.81 4.05 -15.17
CA GLU A 75 10.83 2.72 -15.78
C GLU A 75 12.21 2.39 -16.33
N ARG A 76 12.60 1.11 -16.26
CA ARG A 76 13.89 0.63 -16.78
C ARG A 76 14.08 0.94 -18.27
N THR A 77 13.03 0.76 -19.07
CA THR A 77 13.02 1.02 -20.53
C THR A 77 13.28 2.49 -20.86
N ASP A 78 12.81 3.40 -20.01
CA ASP A 78 12.97 4.85 -20.19
C ASP A 78 14.38 5.35 -19.82
N THR A 79 15.22 4.50 -19.22
CA THR A 79 16.60 4.87 -18.87
C THR A 79 17.57 4.85 -20.04
N ALA A 80 17.11 4.50 -21.25
CA ALA A 80 17.95 4.35 -22.44
C ALA A 80 19.19 3.47 -22.20
N SER A 81 19.04 2.43 -21.37
CA SER A 81 20.10 1.49 -21.00
C SER A 81 21.29 2.12 -20.27
N ALA A 82 21.13 3.32 -19.66
CA ALA A 82 22.20 4.03 -18.98
C ALA A 82 22.83 3.25 -17.80
N LEU A 83 22.13 2.26 -17.26
CA LEU A 83 22.56 1.43 -16.13
C LEU A 83 22.68 -0.07 -16.49
N ILE A 84 22.83 -0.41 -17.78
CA ILE A 84 22.86 -1.80 -18.25
C ILE A 84 23.94 -2.64 -17.58
N GLU A 85 25.08 -2.05 -17.23
CA GLU A 85 26.17 -2.75 -16.55
C GLU A 85 25.76 -3.17 -15.13
N LEU A 86 25.02 -2.31 -14.43
CA LEU A 86 24.50 -2.58 -13.08
C LEU A 86 23.35 -3.59 -13.13
N ASP A 87 22.49 -3.51 -14.15
CA ASP A 87 21.44 -4.48 -14.41
C ASP A 87 22.02 -5.89 -14.63
N CYS A 88 23.16 -5.99 -15.33
CA CYS A 88 23.84 -7.26 -15.57
C CYS A 88 24.60 -7.78 -14.34
N ALA A 89 25.16 -6.88 -13.53
CA ALA A 89 25.96 -7.25 -12.36
C ALA A 89 25.12 -7.58 -11.11
N GLY A 90 23.91 -7.04 -11.00
CA GLY A 90 23.08 -7.14 -9.80
C GLY A 90 21.70 -7.75 -10.01
N VAL A 91 20.83 -7.55 -9.02
CA VAL A 91 19.42 -7.93 -9.07
C VAL A 91 18.54 -6.72 -9.33
N ILE A 92 17.60 -6.89 -10.25
CA ILE A 92 16.63 -5.85 -10.62
C ILE A 92 15.39 -6.02 -9.75
N MET A 93 15.00 -4.96 -9.05
CA MET A 93 13.75 -4.85 -8.32
C MET A 93 12.84 -3.83 -9.00
N GLN A 94 11.65 -4.25 -9.42
CA GLN A 94 10.69 -3.40 -10.12
C GLN A 94 9.26 -3.95 -9.98
N PRO A 95 8.22 -3.14 -10.24
CA PRO A 95 6.86 -3.65 -10.28
C PRO A 95 6.72 -4.81 -11.28
N ARG A 96 5.98 -5.85 -10.89
CA ARG A 96 5.71 -7.05 -11.72
C ARG A 96 6.93 -7.94 -12.00
N GLN A 97 8.06 -7.72 -11.31
CA GLN A 97 9.25 -8.55 -11.44
C GLN A 97 9.00 -9.99 -10.96
N GLN A 98 9.66 -10.94 -11.63
CA GLN A 98 9.84 -12.31 -11.16
C GLN A 98 11.32 -12.51 -10.81
N PRO A 99 11.67 -13.11 -9.66
CA PRO A 99 10.78 -13.72 -8.65
C PRO A 99 10.03 -12.69 -7.76
N PRO A 100 8.97 -13.09 -7.02
CA PRO A 100 8.15 -12.20 -6.20
C PRO A 100 8.91 -11.39 -5.15
N ALA A 101 10.05 -11.89 -4.66
CA ALA A 101 10.92 -11.19 -3.72
C ALA A 101 11.59 -9.93 -4.32
N CYS A 102 11.61 -9.81 -5.64
CA CYS A 102 12.10 -8.62 -6.36
C CYS A 102 10.94 -7.73 -6.84
N ASN A 103 9.69 -8.12 -6.59
CA ASN A 103 8.52 -7.36 -7.00
C ASN A 103 8.27 -6.22 -6.00
N THR A 104 8.29 -4.99 -6.50
CA THR A 104 8.08 -3.78 -5.69
C THR A 104 6.69 -3.18 -5.87
N ARG A 105 5.79 -3.86 -6.59
CA ARG A 105 4.39 -3.41 -6.73
C ARG A 105 3.73 -3.33 -5.36
N LEU A 106 3.06 -2.22 -5.08
CA LEU A 106 2.49 -1.92 -3.77
C LEU A 106 1.54 -3.02 -3.26
N SER A 107 0.72 -3.58 -4.15
CA SER A 107 -0.19 -4.67 -3.86
C SER A 107 0.52 -5.94 -3.38
N VAL A 108 1.63 -6.31 -4.04
CA VAL A 108 2.42 -7.51 -3.73
C VAL A 108 3.25 -7.31 -2.48
N VAL A 109 3.91 -6.15 -2.34
CA VAL A 109 4.68 -5.79 -1.14
C VAL A 109 3.74 -5.75 0.06
N GLY A 110 2.56 -5.13 -0.09
CA GLY A 110 1.55 -5.08 0.95
C GLY A 110 1.01 -6.43 1.32
N ARG A 111 0.70 -7.27 0.34
CA ARG A 111 0.31 -8.64 0.60
C ARG A 111 1.36 -9.40 1.39
N ASN A 112 2.61 -9.37 0.96
CA ASN A 112 3.67 -10.11 1.65
C ASN A 112 3.94 -9.59 3.07
N ALA A 113 3.86 -8.28 3.28
CA ALA A 113 4.05 -7.66 4.58
C ALA A 113 2.88 -7.92 5.54
N LEU A 114 1.66 -7.93 5.02
CA LEU A 114 0.45 -8.06 5.83
C LEU A 114 0.01 -9.51 6.04
N ARG A 115 0.39 -10.45 5.17
CA ARG A 115 0.08 -11.89 5.30
C ARG A 115 0.42 -12.55 6.65
N PRO A 116 1.53 -12.24 7.35
CA PRO A 116 1.75 -12.79 8.69
C PRO A 116 0.83 -12.17 9.77
N ILE A 117 0.27 -10.99 9.51
CA ILE A 117 -0.56 -10.23 10.45
C ILE A 117 -2.06 -10.50 10.20
N LEU A 118 -2.44 -10.60 8.92
CA LEU A 118 -3.78 -10.68 8.38
C LEU A 118 -3.93 -12.00 7.61
N GLY A 119 -5.06 -12.68 7.76
CA GLY A 119 -5.30 -13.95 7.07
C GLY A 119 -5.32 -13.81 5.54
N ASP A 120 -5.09 -14.91 4.82
CA ASP A 120 -4.97 -14.91 3.35
C ASP A 120 -6.19 -14.26 2.64
N ASP A 121 -7.41 -14.43 3.17
CA ASP A 121 -8.64 -13.83 2.61
C ASP A 121 -8.67 -12.30 2.71
N GLN A 122 -8.24 -11.77 3.85
CA GLN A 122 -8.22 -10.33 4.11
C GLN A 122 -7.16 -9.63 3.26
N VAL A 123 -6.02 -10.29 3.08
CA VAL A 123 -4.93 -9.77 2.27
C VAL A 123 -5.28 -9.72 0.80
N ALA A 124 -6.06 -10.68 0.29
CA ALA A 124 -6.55 -10.66 -1.08
C ALA A 124 -7.47 -9.45 -1.36
N GLU A 125 -8.30 -9.07 -0.38
CA GLU A 125 -9.15 -7.88 -0.48
C GLU A 125 -8.33 -6.58 -0.47
N ILE A 126 -7.33 -6.48 0.41
CA ILE A 126 -6.40 -5.34 0.43
C ILE A 126 -5.63 -5.25 -0.90
N GLU A 127 -5.15 -6.38 -1.43
CA GLU A 127 -4.48 -6.44 -2.73
C GLU A 127 -5.39 -5.84 -3.82
N ARG A 128 -6.66 -6.26 -3.86
CA ARG A 128 -7.67 -5.73 -4.81
C ARG A 128 -7.88 -4.22 -4.66
N GLN A 129 -7.94 -3.71 -3.44
CA GLN A 129 -8.16 -2.28 -3.19
C GLN A 129 -6.94 -1.42 -3.54
N VAL A 130 -5.72 -1.92 -3.29
CA VAL A 130 -4.48 -1.27 -3.74
C VAL A 130 -4.41 -1.22 -5.26
N GLU A 131 -4.76 -2.32 -5.94
CA GLU A 131 -4.81 -2.37 -7.41
C GLU A 131 -5.85 -1.42 -8.00
N ALA A 132 -6.95 -1.20 -7.29
CA ALA A 132 -7.96 -0.21 -7.67
C ALA A 132 -7.52 1.25 -7.38
N GLY A 133 -6.33 1.46 -6.82
CA GLY A 133 -5.82 2.80 -6.46
C GLY A 133 -6.49 3.41 -5.23
N LYS A 134 -7.20 2.62 -4.43
CA LYS A 134 -8.01 3.10 -3.28
C LYS A 134 -7.22 3.19 -1.99
N LEU A 135 -6.16 2.39 -1.89
CA LEU A 135 -5.24 2.38 -0.75
C LEU A 135 -3.86 2.82 -1.21
N SER A 136 -3.33 3.83 -0.54
CA SER A 136 -1.97 4.32 -0.70
C SER A 136 -1.00 3.59 0.22
N LEU A 137 0.31 3.81 0.02
CA LEU A 137 1.34 3.30 0.93
C LEU A 137 1.10 3.75 2.38
N ALA A 138 0.64 4.98 2.59
CA ALA A 138 0.35 5.51 3.93
C ALA A 138 -0.84 4.80 4.59
N ASP A 139 -1.86 4.45 3.81
CA ASP A 139 -3.00 3.66 4.30
C ASP A 139 -2.55 2.26 4.72
N LEU A 140 -1.70 1.62 3.91
CA LEU A 140 -1.16 0.29 4.23
C LEU A 140 -0.21 0.32 5.45
N ASP A 141 0.64 1.35 5.60
CA ASP A 141 1.47 1.52 6.79
C ASP A 141 0.58 1.64 8.04
N SER A 142 -0.49 2.44 7.96
CA SER A 142 -1.46 2.59 9.06
C SER A 142 -2.23 1.30 9.37
N LEU A 143 -2.53 0.48 8.37
CA LEU A 143 -3.18 -0.83 8.57
C LEU A 143 -2.22 -1.83 9.24
N ALA A 144 -0.93 -1.79 8.91
CA ALA A 144 0.08 -2.64 9.55
C ALA A 144 0.23 -2.33 11.05
N ASP A 145 0.19 -1.04 11.43
CA ASP A 145 0.32 -0.60 12.82
C ASP A 145 -0.90 -0.96 13.69
N LYS A 146 -2.10 -1.06 13.09
CA LYS A 146 -3.36 -1.29 13.82
C LYS A 146 -3.68 -2.77 14.10
N GLY A 147 -2.93 -3.72 13.54
CA GLY A 147 -3.09 -5.15 13.84
C GLY A 147 -4.41 -5.78 13.34
N LYS A 148 -4.77 -6.95 13.88
CA LYS A 148 -5.76 -7.93 13.35
C LYS A 148 -7.16 -7.40 13.01
N ASP A 149 -7.59 -6.24 13.50
CA ASP A 149 -8.92 -5.66 13.24
C ASP A 149 -8.89 -4.64 12.09
N ILE A 150 -8.85 -5.14 10.85
CA ILE A 150 -8.92 -4.33 9.61
C ILE A 150 -10.22 -3.53 9.53
N SER A 151 -11.30 -4.08 10.10
CA SER A 151 -12.61 -3.44 10.14
C SER A 151 -12.59 -2.12 10.89
N ALA A 152 -11.85 -2.08 12.01
CA ALA A 152 -11.51 -0.84 12.68
C ALA A 152 -10.49 -0.03 11.88
N GLY A 153 -9.55 -0.68 11.19
CA GLY A 153 -8.48 -0.06 10.39
C GLY A 153 -8.96 0.91 9.30
N LEU A 154 -9.85 0.48 8.40
CA LEU A 154 -10.41 1.34 7.33
C LEU A 154 -11.29 2.46 7.89
N LEU A 155 -12.11 2.16 8.89
CA LEU A 155 -12.96 3.17 9.53
C LEU A 155 -12.14 4.20 10.30
N THR A 156 -11.04 3.79 10.94
CA THR A 156 -10.10 4.72 11.56
C THR A 156 -9.38 5.58 10.53
N LEU A 157 -9.12 5.09 9.32
CA LEU A 157 -8.54 5.90 8.24
C LEU A 157 -9.49 7.02 7.79
N ILE A 158 -10.81 6.76 7.80
CA ILE A 158 -11.83 7.71 7.35
C ILE A 158 -12.26 8.65 8.48
N PHE A 159 -12.49 8.12 9.68
CA PHE A 159 -13.07 8.85 10.82
C PHE A 159 -12.04 9.25 11.88
N GLY A 160 -10.79 8.82 11.77
CA GLY A 160 -9.73 9.08 12.75
C GLY A 160 -9.88 8.33 14.08
N SER A 161 -10.95 7.55 14.27
CA SER A 161 -11.23 6.79 15.49
C SER A 161 -11.45 5.31 15.19
N ALA A 162 -10.89 4.44 16.05
CA ALA A 162 -11.14 3.00 16.05
C ALA A 162 -12.33 2.62 16.95
N ASN A 163 -12.90 3.58 17.68
CA ASN A 163 -14.05 3.35 18.55
C ASN A 163 -15.32 3.22 17.69
N PRO A 164 -16.01 2.06 17.71
CA PRO A 164 -17.20 1.84 16.91
C PRO A 164 -18.32 2.86 17.21
N GLN A 165 -18.43 3.32 18.46
CA GLN A 165 -19.46 4.30 18.83
C GLN A 165 -19.17 5.69 18.23
N ASP A 166 -17.92 6.12 18.26
CA ASP A 166 -17.51 7.40 17.67
C ASP A 166 -17.66 7.38 16.15
N VAL A 167 -17.29 6.26 15.51
CA VAL A 167 -17.44 6.07 14.07
C VAL A 167 -18.92 6.13 13.66
N ALA A 168 -19.78 5.40 14.36
CA ALA A 168 -21.20 5.40 14.03
C ALA A 168 -21.87 6.75 14.36
N LEU A 169 -21.45 7.44 15.41
CA LEU A 169 -21.94 8.80 15.68
C LEU A 169 -21.47 9.80 14.63
N ALA A 170 -20.21 9.73 14.18
CA ALA A 170 -19.67 10.59 13.13
C ALA A 170 -20.35 10.34 11.77
N PHE A 171 -20.61 9.07 11.44
CA PHE A 171 -21.35 8.66 10.25
C PHE A 171 -22.83 9.11 10.29
N LEU A 172 -23.50 8.98 11.43
CA LEU A 172 -24.88 9.42 11.59
C LEU A 172 -24.99 10.95 11.68
N GLY A 173 -23.99 11.61 12.26
CA GLY A 173 -23.96 13.05 12.50
C GLY A 173 -23.56 13.88 11.29
N SER A 174 -22.76 13.35 10.35
CA SER A 174 -22.21 14.10 9.21
C SER A 174 -22.06 13.22 7.96
N GLY A 175 -22.18 13.83 6.77
CA GLY A 175 -22.16 13.11 5.48
C GLY A 175 -20.86 13.29 4.72
N GLU A 176 -19.93 14.01 5.33
CA GLU A 176 -18.65 14.39 4.73
C GLU A 176 -17.78 13.15 4.45
N ALA A 177 -17.94 12.12 5.27
CA ALA A 177 -17.26 10.83 5.11
C ALA A 177 -17.93 9.91 4.07
N ASP A 178 -19.16 10.19 3.60
CA ASP A 178 -19.94 9.26 2.76
C ASP A 178 -19.25 8.99 1.41
N GLU A 179 -18.66 10.03 0.80
CA GLU A 179 -17.91 9.90 -0.44
C GLU A 179 -16.59 9.14 -0.24
N GLU A 180 -15.90 9.35 0.88
CA GLU A 180 -14.65 8.64 1.17
C GLU A 180 -14.90 7.16 1.49
N ILE A 181 -15.98 6.84 2.19
CA ILE A 181 -16.46 5.47 2.43
C ILE A 181 -16.78 4.77 1.09
N ARG A 182 -17.44 5.46 0.16
CA ARG A 182 -17.76 4.91 -1.16
C ARG A 182 -16.50 4.68 -1.98
N ASN A 183 -15.57 5.65 -1.96
CA ASN A 183 -14.31 5.55 -2.67
C ASN A 183 -13.46 4.38 -2.15
N LYS A 184 -13.41 4.17 -0.83
CA LYS A 184 -12.64 3.11 -0.18
C LYS A 184 -13.38 1.77 -0.01
N GLU A 185 -14.61 1.63 -0.54
CA GLU A 185 -15.46 0.43 -0.39
C GLU A 185 -15.65 -0.03 1.08
N ALA A 186 -15.59 0.90 2.03
CA ALA A 186 -15.66 0.61 3.47
C ALA A 186 -17.10 0.35 3.97
N GLN A 187 -18.09 0.22 3.08
CA GLN A 187 -19.50 0.07 3.47
C GLN A 187 -19.75 -1.19 4.30
N LYS A 188 -19.05 -2.29 3.97
CA LYS A 188 -19.18 -3.57 4.67
C LYS A 188 -18.69 -3.49 6.12
N GLU A 189 -17.76 -2.58 6.39
CA GLU A 189 -17.16 -2.37 7.72
C GLU A 189 -18.10 -1.60 8.67
N LEU A 190 -19.03 -0.79 8.12
CA LEU A 190 -20.02 -0.03 8.90
C LEU A 190 -21.07 -0.91 9.58
N VAL A 191 -21.18 -2.19 9.20
CA VAL A 191 -22.17 -3.11 9.77
C VAL A 191 -21.94 -3.34 11.27
N THR A 192 -20.67 -3.44 11.70
CA THR A 192 -20.33 -3.72 13.11
C THR A 192 -20.61 -2.51 14.02
N PRO A 193 -20.15 -1.28 13.69
CA PRO A 193 -20.54 -0.06 14.40
C PRO A 193 -22.06 0.20 14.40
N ALA A 194 -22.75 -0.03 13.29
CA ALA A 194 -24.20 0.20 13.20
C ALA A 194 -24.98 -0.76 14.11
N LYS A 195 -24.59 -2.04 14.20
CA LYS A 195 -25.16 -3.01 15.14
C LYS A 195 -24.92 -2.66 16.61
N LEU A 196 -23.84 -1.96 16.93
CA LEU A 196 -23.51 -1.57 18.31
C LEU A 196 -24.36 -0.42 18.83
N ILE A 197 -24.82 0.47 17.94
CA ILE A 197 -25.67 1.62 18.32
C ILE A 197 -27.17 1.30 18.17
N SER A 198 -27.51 0.27 17.39
CA SER A 198 -28.90 -0.04 17.09
C SER A 198 -29.21 -1.51 17.33
N ASP A 199 -30.30 -1.78 18.06
CA ASP A 199 -30.99 -3.09 18.12
C ASP A 199 -31.63 -3.44 16.76
N ILE A 200 -30.96 -3.14 15.65
CA ILE A 200 -31.46 -3.36 14.29
C ILE A 200 -30.84 -4.66 13.75
N GLU A 201 -31.65 -5.70 13.70
CA GLU A 201 -31.35 -6.91 12.95
C GLU A 201 -31.31 -6.59 11.44
N PHE A 202 -30.16 -6.78 10.81
CA PHE A 202 -30.03 -6.68 9.35
C PHE A 202 -30.68 -7.90 8.69
N PRO A 203 -31.71 -7.74 7.85
CA PRO A 203 -32.29 -8.86 7.13
C PRO A 203 -31.29 -9.38 6.08
N THR A 204 -31.09 -10.70 6.04
CA THR A 204 -30.30 -11.35 4.98
C THR A 204 -31.02 -11.20 3.64
N PRO A 205 -30.29 -10.93 2.53
CA PRO A 205 -30.94 -10.56 1.28
C PRO A 205 -31.64 -11.76 0.65
N LYS A 206 -32.98 -11.70 0.56
CA LYS A 206 -33.77 -12.53 -0.34
C LYS A 206 -34.18 -11.70 -1.57
N SER A 207 -34.05 -12.33 -2.73
CA SER A 207 -34.24 -11.78 -4.08
C SER A 207 -35.67 -11.26 -4.36
N SER A 208 -35.76 -9.95 -4.63
CA SER A 208 -36.64 -9.26 -5.62
C SER A 208 -38.19 -9.40 -5.52
N PRO A 209 -38.99 -8.56 -6.24
CA PRO A 209 -38.86 -7.15 -6.65
C PRO A 209 -40.12 -6.30 -6.26
N ILE A 210 -40.18 -5.04 -6.74
CA ILE A 210 -41.36 -4.12 -6.90
C ILE A 210 -41.35 -2.86 -5.98
N GLY A 211 -41.70 -1.71 -6.60
CA GLY A 211 -41.79 -0.34 -6.04
C GLY A 211 -42.74 -0.16 -4.85
N VAL A 212 -42.91 1.00 -4.22
CA VAL A 212 -43.18 2.34 -4.77
C VAL A 212 -42.84 3.42 -3.71
N SER A 213 -42.48 4.62 -4.16
CA SER A 213 -42.72 5.96 -3.59
C SER A 213 -42.63 6.23 -2.07
N GLY A 214 -41.63 7.07 -1.71
CA GLY A 214 -41.87 8.43 -1.17
C GLY A 214 -42.12 8.59 0.33
N TRP A 215 -41.06 8.77 1.14
CA TRP A 215 -41.15 9.29 2.51
C TRP A 215 -39.89 10.12 2.86
N GLY A 216 -40.10 11.33 3.42
CA GLY A 216 -39.03 12.17 3.97
C GLY A 216 -38.37 11.54 5.20
N GLY A 217 -37.21 11.98 5.68
CA GLY A 217 -36.27 13.00 5.25
C GLY A 217 -35.04 12.80 6.15
N THR A 218 -33.85 12.73 5.56
CA THR A 218 -32.52 12.59 6.20
C THR A 218 -32.19 11.32 6.99
N PHE A 219 -33.05 10.75 7.85
CA PHE A 219 -32.69 9.57 8.67
C PHE A 219 -32.71 8.25 7.89
N PHE A 220 -33.74 8.03 7.07
CA PHE A 220 -33.89 6.80 6.26
C PHE A 220 -32.97 6.78 5.03
N SER A 221 -32.58 7.95 4.52
CA SER A 221 -31.79 8.05 3.27
C SER A 221 -30.35 7.59 3.43
N ARG A 222 -29.75 7.73 4.62
CA ARG A 222 -28.36 7.28 4.86
C ARG A 222 -28.22 5.78 5.03
N ILE A 223 -29.20 5.15 5.69
CA ILE A 223 -29.23 3.68 5.83
C ILE A 223 -29.55 3.03 4.47
N CYS A 224 -30.37 3.67 3.62
CA CYS A 224 -30.75 3.14 2.31
C CYS A 224 -29.75 3.39 1.16
N PHE A 225 -28.66 4.14 1.34
CA PHE A 225 -27.68 4.40 0.27
C PHE A 225 -26.73 3.20 0.01
N CYS A 226 -26.84 2.12 0.77
CA CYS A 226 -26.30 0.79 0.42
C CYS A 226 -27.37 -0.08 -0.26
N ARG A 227 -28.01 0.42 -1.32
CA ARG A 227 -28.88 -0.40 -2.17
C ARG A 227 -28.32 -0.52 -3.58
#